data_AF-A0A964GAR3-F1
#
_entry.id   AF-A0A964GAR3-F1
#
_cell.length_a   1.000
_cell.length_b   1.000
_cell.length_c   1.000
_cell.angle_alpha   90.00
_cell.angle_beta   90.00
_cell.angle_gamma   90.00
#
_symmetry.space_group_name_H-M   'P 1'
#
loop_
_entity.id
_entity.type
_entity.pdbx_description
1 polymer ?
#
loop_
_entity_poly.entity_id
_entity_poly.type
_entity_poly.pdbx_seq_one_letter_code
_entity_poly.pdbx_strand_id
1 'polypeptide(L)'
;MEILDTSARSKEESVNILAGELEKNPVLILTGPQGGGKTTLAILLLSENVGAYLEGRARAAQPVVLIRKDFAQRFKKELYEKRKLPIFDGDEPVYAEVSVYDQIKLLVENIFDITELGEQELVKQISLLTKKYGAVPKSIELIASDEELVKRRLARHLDAKERLSSLLQKEKKYGIESNLWGIQGAKVTDIINRNGVSDYSEDQISRTIKDFDRIIPTKGLTLRNCLQKMIDISNNENKESGFLVLHTDEGEKIISDIVVGKHKNSLIGVTLLEIYVGFRQNRSLYRAYKHTKEGKLEVIHSYTPTLQELAFLANPWIPPSSEPMNIISTADISASERFDLTVSVIEADGRVESSNKKRKKELEVIISELIEDVQLAHQ
;
A
#
# COMPACT_ATOMS: atom_id res chain seq x y z
N MET A 1 2.74 22.78 -7.36
CA MET A 1 2.81 21.71 -6.35
C MET A 1 4.18 21.79 -5.74
N GLU A 2 4.29 21.98 -4.43
CA GLU A 2 5.59 22.09 -3.75
C GLU A 2 6.04 20.69 -3.33
N ILE A 3 7.35 20.43 -3.36
CA ILE A 3 7.92 19.11 -3.07
C ILE A 3 8.74 19.20 -1.79
N LEU A 4 8.54 18.25 -0.86
CA LEU A 4 9.32 18.11 0.35
C LEU A 4 10.01 16.74 0.36
N ASP A 5 11.33 16.74 0.27
CA ASP A 5 12.14 15.52 0.37
C ASP A 5 12.39 15.16 1.83
N THR A 6 11.77 14.06 2.26
CA THR A 6 11.85 13.53 3.63
C THR A 6 13.04 12.60 3.85
N SER A 7 13.84 12.33 2.82
CA SER A 7 15.13 11.63 2.95
C SER A 7 16.29 12.60 3.19
N ALA A 8 16.15 13.85 2.74
CA ALA A 8 17.18 14.90 2.90
C ALA A 8 17.00 15.77 4.16
N ARG A 9 15.89 15.62 4.90
CA ARG A 9 15.53 16.48 6.04
C ARG A 9 15.16 15.66 7.26
N SER A 10 15.39 16.23 8.44
CA SER A 10 14.93 15.60 9.68
C SER A 10 13.40 15.66 9.80
N LYS A 11 12.83 14.81 10.68
CA LYS A 11 11.39 14.84 10.98
C LYS A 11 10.98 16.20 11.57
N GLU A 12 11.79 16.77 12.46
CA GLU A 12 11.52 18.05 13.12
C GLU A 12 11.53 19.21 12.13
N GLU A 13 12.54 19.27 11.26
CA GLU A 13 12.61 20.27 10.19
C GLU A 13 11.39 20.18 9.28
N SER A 14 11.02 18.97 8.85
CA SER A 14 9.86 18.73 8.01
C SER A 14 8.57 19.19 8.69
N VAL A 15 8.39 18.90 9.97
CA VAL A 15 7.23 19.35 10.76
C VAL A 15 7.19 20.88 10.85
N ASN A 16 8.32 21.54 11.11
CA ASN A 16 8.38 23.01 11.19
C ASN A 16 8.00 23.69 9.88
N ILE A 17 8.43 23.13 8.75
CA ILE A 17 8.05 23.63 7.42
C ILE A 17 6.54 23.46 7.20
N LEU A 18 6.01 22.27 7.47
CA LEU A 18 4.58 21.99 7.28
C LEU A 18 3.71 22.83 8.24
N ALA A 19 4.19 23.13 9.45
CA ALA A 19 3.53 24.02 10.40
C ALA A 19 3.43 25.43 9.85
N GLY A 20 4.55 25.99 9.37
CA GLY A 20 4.56 27.30 8.73
C GLY A 20 3.64 27.37 7.51
N GLU A 21 3.52 26.28 6.73
CA GLU A 21 2.60 26.24 5.61
C GLU A 21 1.13 26.14 6.03
N LEU A 22 0.80 25.42 7.12
CA LEU A 22 -0.57 25.37 7.65
C LEU A 22 -1.00 26.68 8.32
N GLU A 23 -0.06 27.42 8.90
CA GLU A 23 -0.33 28.78 9.42
C GLU A 23 -0.71 29.74 8.31
N LYS A 24 -0.01 29.70 7.17
CA LYS A 24 -0.30 30.55 6.00
C LYS A 24 -1.53 30.06 5.23
N ASN A 25 -1.69 28.74 5.10
CA ASN A 25 -2.71 28.11 4.28
C ASN A 25 -3.63 27.26 5.17
N PRO A 26 -4.91 27.64 5.36
CA PRO A 26 -5.79 26.98 6.32
C PRO A 26 -6.12 25.51 6.04
N VAL A 27 -5.82 25.03 4.84
CA VAL A 27 -5.97 23.64 4.41
C VAL A 27 -4.65 23.19 3.80
N LEU A 28 -4.05 22.16 4.37
CA LEU A 28 -2.81 21.55 3.89
C LEU A 28 -3.10 20.13 3.41
N ILE A 29 -2.68 19.78 2.21
CA ILE A 29 -2.88 18.47 1.58
C ILE A 29 -1.51 17.85 1.33
N LEU A 30 -1.24 16.73 1.99
CA LEU A 30 -0.03 15.93 1.81
C LEU A 30 -0.32 14.79 0.83
N THR A 31 0.50 14.72 -0.21
CA THR A 31 0.37 13.79 -1.35
C THR A 31 1.69 13.05 -1.57
N GLY A 32 1.70 12.07 -2.46
CA GLY A 32 2.92 11.36 -2.86
C GLY A 32 2.96 9.90 -2.40
N PRO A 33 4.11 9.20 -2.57
CA PRO A 33 4.21 7.76 -2.43
C PRO A 33 3.90 7.24 -1.02
N GLN A 34 3.49 5.98 -0.97
CA GLN A 34 3.46 5.22 0.27
C GLN A 34 4.90 5.13 0.85
N GLY A 35 5.10 5.68 2.04
CA GLY A 35 6.40 5.69 2.73
C GLY A 35 7.10 7.04 2.75
N GLY A 36 6.57 8.02 2.02
CA GLY A 36 7.01 9.41 2.09
C GLY A 36 6.73 10.09 3.44
N GLY A 37 6.18 9.39 4.43
CA GLY A 37 6.02 9.90 5.79
C GLY A 37 4.77 10.76 6.04
N LYS A 38 3.79 10.79 5.12
CA LYS A 38 2.56 11.60 5.21
C LYS A 38 1.84 11.46 6.55
N THR A 39 1.39 10.25 6.88
CA THR A 39 0.68 9.94 8.13
C THR A 39 1.53 10.30 9.34
N THR A 40 2.82 9.95 9.34
CA THR A 40 3.74 10.21 10.45
C THR A 40 3.94 11.71 10.70
N LEU A 41 4.28 12.48 9.66
CA LEU A 41 4.50 13.92 9.77
C LEU A 41 3.21 14.65 10.11
N ALA A 42 2.07 14.23 9.56
CA ALA A 42 0.78 14.82 9.89
C ALA A 42 0.38 14.60 11.36
N ILE A 43 0.60 13.40 11.91
CA ILE A 43 0.39 13.11 13.34
C ILE A 43 1.31 13.97 14.20
N LEU A 44 2.58 14.14 13.80
CA LEU A 44 3.51 15.02 14.51
C LEU A 44 3.08 16.49 14.43
N LEU A 45 2.45 16.92 13.33
CA LEU A 45 1.96 18.28 13.14
C LEU A 45 0.72 18.61 13.99
N LEU A 46 -0.04 17.60 14.43
CA LEU A 46 -1.24 17.81 15.24
C LEU A 46 -0.91 18.61 16.51
N SER A 47 -1.63 19.72 16.67
CA SER A 47 -1.48 20.72 17.72
C SER A 47 -2.81 21.41 17.97
N GLU A 48 -2.85 22.37 18.91
CA GLU A 48 -4.04 23.18 19.21
C GLU A 48 -4.56 24.00 18.03
N ASN A 49 -3.72 24.27 17.03
CA ASN A 49 -4.08 25.02 15.82
C ASN A 49 -4.72 24.13 14.74
N VAL A 50 -4.72 22.81 14.91
CA VAL A 50 -5.35 21.87 13.98
C VAL A 50 -6.77 21.56 14.47
N GLY A 51 -7.76 21.64 13.59
CA GLY A 51 -9.15 21.27 13.90
C GLY A 51 -9.57 19.93 13.31
N ALA A 52 -8.95 19.52 12.21
CA ALA A 52 -9.22 18.24 11.58
C ALA A 52 -8.00 17.60 10.95
N TYR A 53 -7.97 16.28 11.03
CA TYR A 53 -7.06 15.38 10.33
C TYR A 53 -7.89 14.43 9.48
N LEU A 54 -7.71 14.42 8.17
CA LEU A 54 -8.46 13.55 7.28
C LEU A 54 -7.49 12.72 6.43
N GLU A 55 -7.63 11.40 6.40
CA GLU A 55 -6.83 10.51 5.56
C GLU A 55 -7.72 9.75 4.55
N GLY A 56 -7.21 9.60 3.33
CA GLY A 56 -7.89 8.87 2.26
C GLY A 56 -7.84 7.36 2.44
N ARG A 57 -8.91 6.68 1.98
CA ARG A 57 -9.06 5.22 2.13
C ARG A 57 -8.22 4.39 1.13
N ALA A 58 -7.74 4.97 0.04
CA ALA A 58 -7.01 4.27 -1.02
C ALA A 58 -5.57 3.88 -0.59
N ARG A 59 -5.30 2.57 -0.44
CA ARG A 59 -4.02 2.01 0.08
C ARG A 59 -2.76 2.42 -0.68
N ALA A 60 -2.87 2.77 -1.97
CA ALA A 60 -1.70 3.06 -2.81
C ALA A 60 -1.08 4.45 -2.52
N ALA A 61 -1.92 5.48 -2.32
CA ALA A 61 -1.47 6.86 -2.16
C ALA A 61 -1.79 7.44 -0.76
N GLN A 62 -2.97 7.17 -0.20
CA GLN A 62 -3.44 7.69 1.11
C GLN A 62 -3.09 9.18 1.36
N PRO A 63 -3.71 10.12 0.62
CA PRO A 63 -3.49 11.54 0.87
C PRO A 63 -3.96 11.91 2.28
N VAL A 64 -3.28 12.88 2.91
CA VAL A 64 -3.64 13.40 4.24
C VAL A 64 -4.00 14.87 4.11
N VAL A 65 -5.16 15.27 4.61
CA VAL A 65 -5.65 16.65 4.64
C VAL A 65 -5.69 17.13 6.09
N LEU A 66 -5.03 18.24 6.37
CA LEU A 66 -5.05 18.93 7.65
C LEU A 66 -5.80 20.25 7.48
N ILE A 67 -6.72 20.54 8.40
CA ILE A 67 -7.50 21.78 8.40
C ILE A 67 -7.23 22.53 9.70
N ARG A 68 -6.90 23.81 9.59
CA ARG A 68 -6.69 24.71 10.72
C ARG A 68 -7.99 24.88 11.54
N LYS A 69 -7.87 25.04 12.85
CA LYS A 69 -8.98 24.92 13.80
C LYS A 69 -10.12 25.91 13.58
N ASP A 70 -9.78 27.16 13.34
CA ASP A 70 -10.73 28.23 13.00
C ASP A 70 -11.54 27.90 11.74
N PHE A 71 -10.87 27.40 10.69
CA PHE A 71 -11.53 27.00 9.44
C PHE A 71 -12.34 25.71 9.58
N ALA A 72 -11.86 24.72 10.32
CA ALA A 72 -12.62 23.51 10.58
C ALA A 72 -13.94 23.82 11.30
N GLN A 73 -13.91 24.69 12.31
CA GLN A 73 -15.12 25.14 13.01
C GLN A 73 -16.05 25.95 12.10
N ARG A 74 -15.49 26.79 11.23
CA ARG A 74 -16.28 27.53 10.24
C ARG A 74 -16.97 26.59 9.26
N PHE A 75 -16.23 25.68 8.63
CA PHE A 75 -16.77 24.73 7.65
C PHE A 75 -17.87 23.83 8.19
N LYS A 76 -17.86 23.51 9.49
CA LYS A 76 -18.93 22.76 10.17
C LYS A 76 -20.24 23.54 10.30
N LYS A 77 -20.17 24.87 10.32
CA LYS A 77 -21.34 25.76 10.43
C LYS A 77 -21.90 26.16 9.06
N GLU A 78 -21.10 26.07 8.02
CA GLU A 78 -21.49 26.43 6.66
C GLU A 78 -22.27 25.29 6.00
N LEU A 79 -23.54 25.54 5.68
CA LEU A 79 -24.38 24.59 4.96
C LEU A 79 -23.91 24.46 3.50
N TYR A 80 -23.67 23.23 3.06
CA TYR A 80 -23.36 22.90 1.67
C TYR A 80 -24.62 22.48 0.90
N GLU A 81 -25.37 21.51 1.43
CA GLU A 81 -26.64 21.06 0.84
C GLU A 81 -27.60 20.51 1.91
N LYS A 82 -28.89 20.42 1.57
CA LYS A 82 -29.88 19.64 2.34
C LYS A 82 -30.16 18.35 1.59
N ARG A 83 -29.69 17.23 2.12
CA ARG A 83 -29.84 15.92 1.49
C ARG A 83 -31.11 15.25 1.99
N LYS A 84 -32.00 14.87 1.08
CA LYS A 84 -33.20 14.12 1.38
C LYS A 84 -32.82 12.73 1.92
N LEU A 85 -33.34 12.36 3.09
CA LEU A 85 -33.18 11.02 3.66
C LEU A 85 -34.31 10.10 3.17
N PRO A 86 -34.10 8.77 3.16
CA PRO A 86 -35.12 7.79 2.79
C PRO A 86 -36.11 7.53 3.94
N ILE A 87 -36.44 8.55 4.73
CA ILE A 87 -37.38 8.52 5.84
C ILE A 87 -38.29 9.75 5.76
N PHE A 88 -39.53 9.59 6.20
CA PHE A 88 -40.58 10.60 6.14
C PHE A 88 -41.16 10.82 7.54
N ASP A 89 -41.50 12.06 7.85
CA ASP A 89 -42.26 12.45 9.04
C ASP A 89 -43.67 12.85 8.58
N GLY A 90 -44.60 11.90 8.67
CA GLY A 90 -45.88 11.98 7.96
C GLY A 90 -45.70 11.95 6.45
N ASP A 91 -46.21 12.96 5.76
CA ASP A 91 -46.10 13.12 4.30
C ASP A 91 -44.84 13.92 3.87
N GLU A 92 -44.11 14.50 4.82
CA GLU A 92 -42.93 15.30 4.52
C GLU A 92 -41.63 14.50 4.60
N PRO A 93 -40.73 14.61 3.61
CA PRO A 93 -39.44 13.96 3.68
C PRO A 93 -38.50 14.65 4.67
N VAL A 94 -37.78 13.85 5.45
CA VAL A 94 -36.76 14.37 6.37
C VAL A 94 -35.50 14.72 5.57
N TYR A 95 -34.86 15.84 5.91
CA TYR A 95 -33.61 16.28 5.32
C TYR A 95 -32.49 16.27 6.34
N ALA A 96 -31.31 15.83 5.91
CA ALA A 96 -30.06 16.03 6.63
C ALA A 96 -29.35 17.27 6.08
N GLU A 97 -28.91 18.15 6.96
CA GLU A 97 -28.04 19.26 6.61
C GLU A 97 -26.60 18.74 6.48
N VAL A 98 -26.00 18.91 5.30
CA VAL A 98 -24.62 18.54 5.01
C VAL A 98 -23.79 19.81 5.05
N SER A 99 -22.80 19.86 5.95
CA SER A 99 -21.90 21.00 6.03
C SER A 99 -20.79 20.94 4.97
N VAL A 100 -20.10 22.05 4.75
CA VAL A 100 -18.88 22.09 3.92
C VAL A 100 -17.82 21.14 4.46
N TYR A 101 -17.72 21.03 5.79
CA TYR A 101 -16.81 20.08 6.43
C TYR A 101 -17.15 18.63 6.07
N ASP A 102 -18.43 18.26 6.13
CA ASP A 102 -18.89 16.91 5.79
C ASP A 102 -18.60 16.58 4.34
N GLN A 103 -18.77 17.55 3.43
CA GLN A 103 -18.43 17.37 2.02
C GLN A 103 -16.92 17.20 1.80
N ILE A 104 -16.07 17.94 2.51
CA ILE A 104 -14.61 17.75 2.44
C ILE A 104 -14.24 16.35 2.97
N LYS A 105 -14.79 15.95 4.13
CA LYS A 105 -14.58 14.62 4.71
C LYS A 105 -15.02 13.52 3.74
N LEU A 106 -16.18 13.67 3.11
CA LEU A 106 -16.70 12.74 2.12
C LEU A 106 -15.77 12.62 0.90
N LEU A 107 -15.25 13.74 0.39
CA LEU A 107 -14.29 13.75 -0.73
C LEU A 107 -12.99 13.03 -0.37
N VAL A 108 -12.46 13.27 0.83
CA VAL A 108 -11.25 12.60 1.30
C VAL A 108 -11.50 11.11 1.52
N GLU A 109 -12.63 10.72 2.11
CA GLU A 109 -12.95 9.31 2.36
C GLU A 109 -13.24 8.53 1.08
N ASN A 110 -13.92 9.15 0.13
CA ASN A 110 -14.30 8.53 -1.14
C ASN A 110 -13.26 8.76 -2.23
N ILE A 111 -12.06 9.24 -1.88
CA ILE A 111 -10.97 9.24 -2.83
C ILE A 111 -10.62 7.80 -3.18
N PHE A 112 -11.19 7.37 -4.28
CA PHE A 112 -10.96 6.07 -4.85
C PHE A 112 -10.09 6.31 -6.07
N ASP A 113 -8.79 6.29 -5.84
CA ASP A 113 -7.80 6.60 -6.85
C ASP A 113 -7.63 5.39 -7.79
N ILE A 114 -8.58 5.25 -8.73
CA ILE A 114 -8.53 4.29 -9.84
C ILE A 114 -7.72 4.86 -11.02
N THR A 115 -7.44 6.16 -11.07
CA THR A 115 -6.83 6.80 -12.25
C THR A 115 -5.65 7.74 -11.97
N GLU A 116 -5.10 7.75 -10.74
CA GLU A 116 -4.06 8.69 -10.29
C GLU A 116 -4.35 10.19 -10.47
N LEU A 117 -5.60 10.50 -10.81
CA LEU A 117 -6.17 11.84 -10.79
C LEU A 117 -6.86 12.08 -9.46
N GLY A 118 -6.99 11.06 -8.60
CA GLY A 118 -7.63 11.20 -7.31
C GLY A 118 -7.00 12.32 -6.51
N GLU A 119 -5.68 12.32 -6.29
CA GLU A 119 -5.03 13.37 -5.50
C GLU A 119 -5.16 14.77 -6.14
N GLN A 120 -5.01 14.88 -7.47
CA GLN A 120 -5.15 16.17 -8.16
C GLN A 120 -6.60 16.68 -8.18
N GLU A 121 -7.56 15.79 -8.41
CA GLU A 121 -8.97 16.09 -8.38
C GLU A 121 -9.43 16.37 -6.95
N LEU A 122 -8.88 15.71 -5.93
CA LEU A 122 -9.08 16.05 -4.52
C LEU A 122 -8.63 17.48 -4.25
N VAL A 123 -7.40 17.81 -4.62
CA VAL A 123 -6.86 19.16 -4.46
C VAL A 123 -7.77 20.17 -5.15
N LYS A 124 -8.21 19.89 -6.38
CA LYS A 124 -9.11 20.75 -7.15
C LYS A 124 -10.49 20.89 -6.50
N GLN A 125 -11.13 19.80 -6.11
CA GLN A 125 -12.47 19.79 -5.51
C GLN A 125 -12.47 20.46 -4.14
N ILE A 126 -11.49 20.15 -3.28
CA ILE A 126 -11.31 20.85 -2.01
C ILE A 126 -11.06 22.33 -2.26
N SER A 127 -10.20 22.70 -3.22
CA SER A 127 -9.95 24.10 -3.56
C SER A 127 -11.21 24.83 -3.99
N LEU A 128 -12.06 24.22 -4.83
CA LEU A 128 -13.33 24.81 -5.24
C LEU A 128 -14.27 25.00 -4.05
N LEU A 129 -14.34 24.04 -3.14
CA LEU A 129 -15.19 24.11 -1.95
C LEU A 129 -14.71 25.18 -0.96
N THR A 130 -13.40 25.31 -0.75
CA THR A 130 -12.84 26.15 0.33
C THR A 130 -12.53 27.58 -0.12
N LYS A 131 -12.28 27.80 -1.42
CA LYS A 131 -11.94 29.12 -1.97
C LYS A 131 -13.02 30.17 -1.71
N LYS A 132 -14.30 29.80 -1.82
CA LYS A 132 -15.43 30.69 -1.49
C LYS A 132 -15.46 31.16 -0.03
N TYR A 133 -14.70 30.51 0.85
CA TYR A 133 -14.58 30.86 2.26
C TYR A 133 -13.23 31.50 2.61
N GLY A 134 -12.40 31.82 1.61
CA GLY A 134 -11.07 32.42 1.81
C GLY A 134 -9.99 31.43 2.24
N ALA A 135 -10.23 30.11 2.10
CA ALA A 135 -9.21 29.09 2.31
C ALA A 135 -8.74 28.55 0.96
N VAL A 136 -7.51 28.90 0.58
CA VAL A 136 -6.84 28.29 -0.57
C VAL A 136 -5.99 27.12 -0.05
N PRO A 137 -6.28 25.87 -0.47
CA PRO A 137 -5.49 24.73 -0.03
C PRO A 137 -4.06 24.78 -0.58
N LYS A 138 -3.11 24.33 0.23
CA LYS A 138 -1.73 24.08 -0.18
C LYS A 138 -1.50 22.59 -0.35
N SER A 139 -1.05 22.17 -1.53
CA SER A 139 -0.66 20.77 -1.79
C SER A 139 0.86 20.64 -1.75
N ILE A 140 1.35 19.72 -0.92
CA ILE A 140 2.78 19.37 -0.80
C ILE A 140 2.94 17.88 -1.11
N GLU A 141 3.83 17.56 -2.05
CA GLU A 141 4.22 16.19 -2.36
C GLU A 141 5.39 15.78 -1.48
N LEU A 142 5.22 14.69 -0.71
CA LEU A 142 6.29 14.15 0.12
C LEU A 142 7.04 13.05 -0.62
N ILE A 143 8.32 13.30 -0.94
CA ILE A 143 9.18 12.32 -1.60
C ILE A 143 10.26 11.79 -0.66
N ALA A 144 10.90 10.69 -1.05
CA ALA A 144 12.09 10.13 -0.43
C ALA A 144 12.81 9.25 -1.44
N SER A 145 14.10 8.96 -1.21
CA SER A 145 14.84 7.98 -2.01
C SER A 145 14.20 6.58 -1.94
N ASP A 146 14.35 5.80 -3.02
CA ASP A 146 13.80 4.44 -3.13
C ASP A 146 14.25 3.54 -1.96
N GLU A 147 15.54 3.58 -1.61
CA GLU A 147 16.10 2.79 -0.51
C GLU A 147 15.45 3.14 0.82
N GLU A 148 15.23 4.42 1.08
CA GLU A 148 14.62 4.91 2.30
C GLU A 148 13.11 4.58 2.34
N LEU A 149 12.42 4.64 1.20
CA LEU A 149 11.02 4.20 1.08
C LEU A 149 10.87 2.71 1.43
N VAL A 150 11.75 1.85 0.91
CA VAL A 150 11.77 0.42 1.20
C VAL A 150 12.06 0.16 2.68
N LYS A 151 13.12 0.77 3.22
CA LYS A 151 13.46 0.65 4.65
C LYS A 151 12.30 1.04 5.55
N ARG A 152 11.63 2.16 5.25
CA ARG A 152 10.46 2.62 6.00
C ARG A 152 9.28 1.66 5.87
N ARG A 153 9.00 1.12 4.67
CA ARG A 153 7.94 0.12 4.45
C ARG A 153 8.15 -1.12 5.32
N LEU A 154 9.37 -1.64 5.36
CA LEU A 154 9.74 -2.79 6.19
C LEU A 154 9.55 -2.47 7.68
N ALA A 155 9.96 -1.29 8.13
CA ALA A 155 9.92 -0.90 9.55
C ALA A 155 8.56 -0.35 10.04
N ARG A 156 7.59 -0.05 9.17
CA ARG A 156 6.31 0.63 9.51
C ARG A 156 5.50 -0.04 10.62
N HIS A 157 5.60 -1.35 10.75
CA HIS A 157 4.86 -2.06 11.79
C HIS A 157 5.45 -1.85 13.18
N LEU A 158 6.74 -1.52 13.28
CA LEU A 158 7.43 -1.29 14.56
C LEU A 158 6.94 -0.02 15.25
N ASP A 159 6.60 1.02 14.48
CA ASP A 159 6.18 2.32 15.01
C ASP A 159 4.66 2.54 14.95
N ALA A 160 3.89 1.56 14.47
CA ALA A 160 2.44 1.69 14.29
C ALA A 160 1.69 1.96 15.62
N LYS A 161 2.10 1.27 16.70
CA LYS A 161 1.55 1.46 18.05
C LYS A 161 1.78 2.88 18.55
N GLU A 162 3.01 3.38 18.40
CA GLU A 162 3.40 4.74 18.82
C GLU A 162 2.65 5.80 18.02
N ARG A 163 2.56 5.64 16.69
CA ARG A 163 1.80 6.54 15.81
C ARG A 163 0.32 6.61 16.20
N LEU A 164 -0.33 5.46 16.42
CA LEU A 164 -1.73 5.42 16.84
C LEU A 164 -1.91 6.06 18.23
N SER A 165 -1.00 5.76 19.16
CA SER A 165 -1.07 6.31 20.52
C SER A 165 -0.91 7.83 20.52
N SER A 166 0.05 8.35 19.75
CA SER A 166 0.30 9.78 19.58
C SER A 166 -0.91 10.49 18.98
N LEU A 167 -1.52 9.90 17.94
CA LEU A 167 -2.74 10.42 17.34
C LEU A 167 -3.88 10.52 18.37
N LEU A 168 -4.23 9.42 19.03
CA LEU A 168 -5.34 9.38 20.00
C LEU A 168 -5.12 10.37 21.17
N GLN A 169 -3.87 10.47 21.66
CA GLN A 169 -3.52 11.42 22.70
C GLN A 169 -3.74 12.87 22.24
N LYS A 170 -3.29 13.20 21.02
CA LYS A 170 -3.41 14.56 20.48
C LYS A 170 -4.84 14.91 20.09
N GLU A 171 -5.62 13.97 19.56
CA GLU A 171 -7.07 14.12 19.33
C GLU A 171 -7.77 14.55 20.61
N LYS A 172 -7.57 13.80 21.69
CA LYS A 172 -8.18 14.09 22.99
C LYS A 172 -7.67 15.40 23.58
N LYS A 173 -6.36 15.67 23.50
CA LYS A 173 -5.75 16.87 24.09
C LYS A 173 -6.20 18.15 23.40
N TYR A 174 -6.31 18.15 22.07
CA TYR A 174 -6.53 19.36 21.28
C TYR A 174 -7.96 19.50 20.72
N GLY A 175 -8.78 18.45 20.86
CA GLY A 175 -10.14 18.39 20.32
C GLY A 175 -10.15 18.29 18.79
N ILE A 176 -9.23 17.50 18.22
CA ILE A 176 -9.07 17.33 16.77
C ILE A 176 -10.04 16.24 16.30
N GLU A 177 -10.81 16.52 15.26
CA GLU A 177 -11.60 15.47 14.60
C GLU A 177 -10.73 14.72 13.58
N SER A 178 -10.67 13.41 13.69
CA SER A 178 -9.99 12.55 12.73
C SER A 178 -10.92 11.53 12.07
N ASN A 179 -10.64 11.16 10.83
CA ASN A 179 -11.29 10.03 10.15
C ASN A 179 -10.32 8.85 9.94
N LEU A 180 -9.28 8.71 10.77
CA LEU A 180 -8.30 7.66 10.53
C LEU A 180 -8.96 6.29 10.70
N TRP A 181 -9.01 5.52 9.61
CA TRP A 181 -9.59 4.17 9.56
C TRP A 181 -8.53 3.08 9.36
N GLY A 182 -7.25 3.45 9.24
CA GLY A 182 -6.16 2.49 9.03
C GLY A 182 -4.77 3.07 9.34
N ILE A 183 -4.03 2.47 10.28
CA ILE A 183 -2.57 2.60 10.37
C ILE A 183 -1.99 1.24 10.03
N GLN A 184 -1.17 1.16 8.98
CA GLN A 184 -0.50 -0.09 8.61
C GLN A 184 0.34 -0.59 9.81
N GLY A 185 0.01 -1.80 10.28
CA GLY A 185 0.61 -2.42 11.46
C GLY A 185 -0.15 -2.20 12.77
N ALA A 186 -1.22 -1.41 12.83
CA ALA A 186 -2.06 -1.25 14.02
C ALA A 186 -3.37 -2.04 13.95
N LYS A 187 -3.92 -2.43 15.11
CA LYS A 187 -5.15 -3.24 15.17
C LYS A 187 -6.34 -2.44 14.70
N VAL A 188 -7.16 -3.06 13.85
CA VAL A 188 -8.41 -2.44 13.36
C VAL A 188 -9.35 -2.12 14.53
N THR A 189 -9.44 -2.99 15.54
CA THR A 189 -10.26 -2.75 16.74
C THR A 189 -9.82 -1.52 17.52
N ASP A 190 -8.53 -1.27 17.64
CA ASP A 190 -8.00 -0.12 18.39
C ASP A 190 -8.25 1.19 17.64
N ILE A 191 -8.17 1.13 16.31
CA ILE A 191 -8.51 2.26 15.41
C ILE A 191 -10.01 2.59 15.48
N ILE A 192 -10.88 1.58 15.48
CA ILE A 192 -12.34 1.76 15.57
C ILE A 192 -12.75 2.25 16.96
N ASN A 193 -12.23 1.62 18.02
CA ASN A 193 -12.67 1.89 19.38
C ASN A 193 -12.14 3.22 19.93
N ARG A 194 -10.98 3.69 19.46
CA ARG A 194 -10.32 4.95 19.90
C ARG A 194 -10.11 5.09 21.42
N ASN A 195 -10.24 4.02 22.18
CA ASN A 195 -10.15 4.01 23.64
C ASN A 195 -8.74 3.71 24.17
N GLY A 196 -7.82 3.31 23.30
CA GLY A 196 -6.45 2.97 23.65
C GLY A 196 -5.79 2.07 22.59
N VAL A 197 -4.49 1.82 22.76
CA VAL A 197 -3.73 0.93 21.86
C VAL A 197 -3.24 -0.28 22.65
N SER A 198 -3.67 -1.47 22.22
CA SER A 198 -3.34 -2.75 22.84
C SER A 198 -2.19 -3.44 22.10
N ASP A 199 -1.40 -4.23 22.83
CA ASP A 199 -0.40 -5.09 22.20
C ASP A 199 -1.07 -6.23 21.44
N TYR A 200 -0.53 -6.57 20.27
CA TYR A 200 -0.94 -7.79 19.55
C TYR A 200 -0.69 -9.01 20.42
N SER A 201 -1.69 -9.88 20.52
CA SER A 201 -1.46 -11.24 21.00
C SER A 201 -0.72 -12.05 19.93
N GLU A 202 0.00 -13.10 20.34
CA GLU A 202 0.84 -13.90 19.45
C GLU A 202 0.06 -14.56 18.29
N ASP A 203 -1.25 -14.68 18.43
CA ASP A 203 -2.19 -15.28 17.47
C ASP A 203 -2.88 -14.26 16.55
N GLN A 204 -2.66 -12.95 16.71
CA GLN A 204 -3.30 -11.91 15.90
C GLN A 204 -2.44 -11.50 14.68
N ILE A 205 -3.01 -11.67 13.48
CA ILE A 205 -2.33 -11.45 12.20
C ILE A 205 -2.56 -10.01 11.70
N SER A 206 -1.50 -9.20 11.70
CA SER A 206 -1.40 -7.99 10.86
C SER A 206 -0.28 -8.24 9.87
N ARG A 207 -0.51 -7.94 8.58
CA ARG A 207 0.50 -8.22 7.55
C ARG A 207 1.73 -7.35 7.75
N THR A 208 2.87 -7.94 8.05
CA THR A 208 4.13 -7.27 8.41
C THR A 208 5.33 -8.12 7.99
N ILE A 209 6.56 -7.61 8.10
CA ILE A 209 7.77 -8.44 7.90
C ILE A 209 7.85 -9.65 8.85
N LYS A 210 7.04 -9.69 9.93
CA LYS A 210 6.87 -10.89 10.75
C LYS A 210 6.10 -12.01 10.05
N ASP A 211 5.55 -11.81 8.86
CA ASP A 211 4.99 -12.89 8.03
C ASP A 211 6.08 -13.67 7.28
N PHE A 212 7.30 -13.15 7.28
CA PHE A 212 8.47 -13.80 6.66
C PHE A 212 9.27 -14.57 7.70
N ASP A 213 9.68 -15.77 7.32
CA ASP A 213 10.59 -16.62 8.09
C ASP A 213 11.95 -15.96 8.18
N ARG A 214 12.44 -15.54 7.02
CA ARG A 214 13.74 -14.92 6.85
C ARG A 214 13.83 -14.23 5.49
N ILE A 215 14.84 -13.38 5.38
CA ILE A 215 15.22 -12.68 4.17
C ILE A 215 16.62 -13.17 3.78
N ILE A 216 16.81 -13.56 2.52
CA ILE A 216 18.10 -14.01 2.00
C ILE A 216 18.64 -12.93 1.08
N PRO A 217 19.77 -12.28 1.43
CA PRO A 217 20.37 -11.22 0.64
C PRO A 217 20.67 -11.66 -0.80
N THR A 218 20.29 -10.85 -1.78
CA THR A 218 20.53 -11.14 -3.21
C THR A 218 21.72 -10.41 -3.80
N LYS A 219 22.41 -9.57 -3.01
CA LYS A 219 23.60 -8.84 -3.46
C LYS A 219 24.68 -9.81 -3.95
N GLY A 220 25.06 -9.68 -5.23
CA GLY A 220 26.07 -10.53 -5.87
C GLY A 220 25.55 -11.89 -6.35
N LEU A 221 24.25 -12.18 -6.21
CA LEU A 221 23.63 -13.36 -6.78
C LEU A 221 23.16 -13.09 -8.22
N THR A 222 23.31 -14.08 -9.08
CA THR A 222 22.67 -14.10 -10.40
C THR A 222 21.22 -14.56 -10.29
N LEU A 223 20.42 -14.33 -11.33
CA LEU A 223 19.06 -14.89 -11.42
C LEU A 223 19.07 -16.40 -11.15
N ARG A 224 19.97 -17.12 -11.81
CA ARG A 224 20.17 -18.56 -11.64
C ARG A 224 20.42 -18.96 -10.18
N ASN A 225 21.27 -18.23 -9.46
CA ASN A 225 21.53 -18.49 -8.03
C ASN A 225 20.28 -18.25 -7.17
N CYS A 226 19.47 -17.25 -7.49
CA CYS A 226 18.23 -16.97 -6.77
C CYS A 226 17.17 -18.04 -7.02
N LEU A 227 17.03 -18.49 -8.27
CA LEU A 227 16.11 -19.58 -8.64
C LEU A 227 16.47 -20.89 -7.94
N GLN A 228 17.75 -21.27 -7.95
CA GLN A 228 18.21 -22.46 -7.25
C GLN A 228 17.86 -22.40 -5.76
N LYS A 229 18.14 -21.27 -5.10
CA LYS A 229 17.79 -21.08 -3.68
C LYS A 229 16.30 -21.21 -3.42
N MET A 230 15.45 -20.68 -4.30
CA MET A 230 14.00 -20.83 -4.15
C MET A 230 13.53 -22.29 -4.29
N ILE A 231 14.07 -23.02 -5.26
CA ILE A 231 13.80 -24.45 -5.46
C ILE A 231 14.24 -25.25 -4.22
N ASP A 232 15.44 -24.97 -3.70
CA ASP A 232 15.97 -25.62 -2.49
C ASP A 232 15.07 -25.36 -1.27
N ILE A 233 14.57 -24.14 -1.10
CA ILE A 233 13.66 -23.79 0.00
C ILE A 233 12.33 -24.52 -0.15
N SER A 234 11.80 -24.60 -1.37
CA SER A 234 10.55 -25.32 -1.64
C SER A 234 10.70 -26.82 -1.37
N ASN A 235 11.79 -27.44 -1.84
CA ASN A 235 12.06 -28.87 -1.67
C ASN A 235 12.42 -29.27 -0.23
N ASN A 236 13.31 -28.51 0.42
CA ASN A 236 13.85 -28.90 1.73
C ASN A 236 12.98 -28.43 2.89
N GLU A 237 12.26 -27.31 2.71
CA GLU A 237 11.54 -26.66 3.82
C GLU A 237 10.04 -26.56 3.58
N ASN A 238 9.55 -26.84 2.36
CA ASN A 238 8.15 -26.72 1.99
C ASN A 238 7.57 -25.33 2.32
N LYS A 239 8.35 -24.29 2.01
CA LYS A 239 8.00 -22.88 2.22
C LYS A 239 7.90 -22.15 0.89
N GLU A 240 6.96 -21.21 0.80
CA GLU A 240 6.92 -20.26 -0.30
C GLU A 240 8.10 -19.29 -0.18
N SER A 241 8.68 -18.91 -1.31
CA SER A 241 9.67 -17.84 -1.38
C SER A 241 9.54 -17.04 -2.67
N GLY A 242 10.04 -15.82 -2.69
CA GLY A 242 10.00 -15.00 -3.90
C GLY A 242 10.87 -13.77 -3.86
N PHE A 243 11.13 -13.18 -5.02
CA PHE A 243 11.90 -11.95 -5.20
C PHE A 243 11.43 -11.19 -6.45
N LEU A 244 12.00 -10.00 -6.65
CA LEU A 244 11.68 -9.10 -7.75
C LEU A 244 12.85 -8.92 -8.70
N VAL A 245 12.52 -8.91 -9.98
CA VAL A 245 13.46 -8.64 -11.08
C VAL A 245 12.97 -7.43 -11.87
N LEU A 246 13.89 -6.53 -12.21
CA LEU A 246 13.66 -5.42 -13.11
C LEU A 246 14.35 -5.71 -14.45
N HIS A 247 13.58 -5.63 -15.52
CA HIS A 247 14.04 -5.80 -16.90
C HIS A 247 14.26 -4.44 -17.53
N THR A 248 15.50 -4.09 -17.85
CA THR A 248 15.86 -2.85 -18.56
C THR A 248 16.57 -3.17 -19.87
N ASP A 249 16.86 -2.15 -20.68
CA ASP A 249 17.62 -2.31 -21.93
C ASP A 249 19.06 -2.79 -21.69
N GLU A 250 19.58 -2.61 -20.47
CA GLU A 250 20.89 -3.10 -20.01
C GLU A 250 20.86 -4.56 -19.53
N GLY A 251 19.66 -5.15 -19.42
CA GLY A 251 19.45 -6.53 -19.00
C GLY A 251 18.59 -6.66 -17.73
N GLU A 252 18.69 -7.81 -17.08
CA GLU A 252 17.88 -8.16 -15.92
C GLU A 252 18.62 -7.90 -14.62
N LYS A 253 17.96 -7.21 -13.69
CA LYS A 253 18.52 -6.86 -12.39
C LYS A 253 17.61 -7.33 -11.27
N ILE A 254 18.13 -8.10 -10.33
CA ILE A 254 17.42 -8.44 -9.09
C ILE A 254 17.36 -7.18 -8.22
N ILE A 255 16.15 -6.79 -7.82
CA ILE A 255 15.91 -5.54 -7.07
C ILE A 255 15.33 -5.75 -5.67
N SER A 256 15.16 -7.00 -5.25
CA SER A 256 14.79 -7.34 -3.88
C SER A 256 15.63 -8.51 -3.38
N ASP A 257 15.66 -8.68 -2.06
CA ASP A 257 16.10 -9.92 -1.45
C ASP A 257 15.10 -11.05 -1.72
N ILE A 258 15.50 -12.31 -1.52
CA ILE A 258 14.57 -13.43 -1.51
C ILE A 258 13.86 -13.42 -0.16
N VAL A 259 12.55 -13.34 -0.22
CA VAL A 259 11.69 -13.37 0.95
C VAL A 259 11.15 -14.78 1.11
N VAL A 260 11.28 -15.36 2.30
CA VAL A 260 10.81 -16.71 2.62
C VAL A 260 9.63 -16.62 3.58
N GLY A 261 8.54 -17.34 3.32
CA GLY A 261 7.35 -17.37 4.14
C GLY A 261 7.52 -18.18 5.43
N LYS A 262 6.97 -17.70 6.57
CA LYS A 262 7.03 -18.42 7.87
C LYS A 262 6.36 -19.78 7.86
N HIS A 263 5.23 -19.84 7.18
CA HIS A 263 4.39 -21.02 7.13
C HIS A 263 4.22 -21.42 5.67
N LYS A 264 3.59 -22.57 5.43
CA LYS A 264 3.26 -23.05 4.09
C LYS A 264 2.38 -22.06 3.29
N ASN A 265 1.88 -20.98 3.92
CA ASN A 265 0.78 -20.13 3.46
C ASN A 265 1.13 -18.62 3.44
N SER A 266 2.26 -18.24 2.86
CA SER A 266 2.64 -16.82 2.77
C SER A 266 2.30 -16.28 1.39
N LEU A 267 1.36 -15.34 1.25
CA LEU A 267 1.05 -14.66 -0.02
C LEU A 267 2.21 -13.74 -0.46
N ILE A 268 3.34 -14.31 -0.85
CA ILE A 268 4.62 -13.59 -1.00
C ILE A 268 4.59 -12.66 -2.21
N GLY A 269 3.97 -13.07 -3.32
CA GLY A 269 3.90 -12.26 -4.54
C GLY A 269 3.29 -10.86 -4.34
N VAL A 270 2.09 -10.78 -3.75
CA VAL A 270 1.42 -9.50 -3.45
C VAL A 270 2.19 -8.70 -2.39
N THR A 271 2.77 -9.38 -1.41
CA THR A 271 3.48 -8.73 -0.30
C THR A 271 4.81 -8.11 -0.78
N LEU A 272 5.51 -8.74 -1.73
CA LEU A 272 6.71 -8.20 -2.37
C LEU A 272 6.42 -6.89 -3.13
N LEU A 273 5.30 -6.85 -3.85
CA LEU A 273 4.87 -5.68 -4.61
C LEU A 273 4.54 -4.49 -3.71
N GLU A 274 3.88 -4.75 -2.58
CA GLU A 274 3.55 -3.73 -1.58
C GLU A 274 4.80 -3.21 -0.86
N ILE A 275 5.77 -4.07 -0.54
CA ILE A 275 6.96 -3.71 0.24
C ILE A 275 8.03 -3.04 -0.61
N TYR A 276 8.37 -3.60 -1.76
CA TYR A 276 9.59 -3.20 -2.47
C TYR A 276 9.33 -2.22 -3.61
N VAL A 277 8.11 -2.21 -4.16
CA VAL A 277 7.85 -1.47 -5.41
C VAL A 277 7.01 -0.24 -5.16
N GLY A 278 5.97 -0.33 -4.34
CA GLY A 278 5.12 0.83 -4.02
C GLY A 278 4.52 1.45 -5.29
N PHE A 279 3.72 0.64 -5.97
CA PHE A 279 3.07 0.96 -7.24
C PHE A 279 2.27 2.27 -7.25
N ARG A 280 2.29 2.93 -8.40
CA ARG A 280 1.65 4.20 -8.77
C ARG A 280 0.92 4.02 -10.12
N GLN A 281 -0.38 4.30 -10.24
CA GLN A 281 -1.10 4.12 -11.52
C GLN A 281 -0.58 4.95 -12.69
N ASN A 282 -0.38 4.31 -13.84
CA ASN A 282 0.00 5.02 -15.06
C ASN A 282 -1.20 5.77 -15.65
N ARG A 283 -1.10 7.10 -15.76
CA ARG A 283 -2.13 8.01 -16.32
C ARG A 283 -2.56 7.70 -17.76
N SER A 284 -1.77 6.96 -18.53
CA SER A 284 -2.09 6.62 -19.94
C SER A 284 -2.90 5.34 -20.12
N LEU A 285 -3.00 4.49 -19.10
CA LEU A 285 -3.67 3.19 -19.14
C LEU A 285 -4.58 3.09 -17.91
N TYR A 286 -5.88 3.32 -18.08
CA TYR A 286 -6.94 3.39 -17.04
C TYR A 286 -7.06 2.16 -16.08
N ARG A 287 -6.13 1.20 -16.11
CA ARG A 287 -6.15 -0.03 -15.32
C ARG A 287 -4.77 -0.51 -14.81
N ALA A 288 -3.65 0.11 -15.20
CA ALA A 288 -2.31 -0.37 -14.86
C ALA A 288 -1.65 0.45 -13.75
N TYR A 289 -1.43 -0.18 -12.61
CA TYR A 289 -0.47 0.29 -11.61
C TYR A 289 0.95 0.12 -12.17
N LYS A 290 1.74 1.19 -12.27
CA LYS A 290 3.14 1.21 -12.75
C LYS A 290 4.11 1.53 -11.61
N HIS A 291 5.34 1.07 -11.70
CA HIS A 291 6.38 1.43 -10.72
C HIS A 291 7.21 2.61 -11.22
N THR A 292 7.82 3.36 -10.31
CA THR A 292 8.68 4.51 -10.66
C THR A 292 9.97 4.12 -11.36
N LYS A 293 10.36 2.85 -11.32
CA LYS A 293 11.57 2.36 -12.01
C LYS A 293 11.34 2.28 -13.52
N GLU A 294 12.32 2.69 -14.31
CA GLU A 294 12.31 2.44 -15.76
C GLU A 294 12.56 0.96 -16.04
N GLY A 295 11.79 0.37 -16.95
CA GLY A 295 11.83 -1.07 -17.26
C GLY A 295 10.54 -1.81 -16.95
N LYS A 296 10.55 -3.14 -17.12
CA LYS A 296 9.44 -4.04 -16.82
C LYS A 296 9.72 -4.82 -15.55
N LEU A 297 8.81 -4.77 -14.57
CA LEU A 297 8.96 -5.56 -13.35
C LEU A 297 8.49 -6.99 -13.56
N GLU A 298 9.20 -7.92 -12.92
CA GLU A 298 8.81 -9.29 -12.74
C GLU A 298 8.79 -9.67 -11.24
N VAL A 299 7.73 -10.36 -10.82
CA VAL A 299 7.67 -11.09 -9.55
C VAL A 299 7.97 -12.54 -9.85
N ILE A 300 8.97 -13.10 -9.21
CA ILE A 300 9.24 -14.54 -9.25
C ILE A 300 8.95 -15.09 -7.86
N HIS A 301 8.01 -16.02 -7.74
CA HIS A 301 7.74 -16.70 -6.47
C HIS A 301 7.50 -18.20 -6.67
N SER A 302 7.62 -18.98 -5.61
CA SER A 302 7.39 -20.42 -5.68
C SER A 302 5.91 -20.76 -5.52
N TYR A 303 5.48 -21.86 -6.13
CA TYR A 303 4.14 -22.41 -5.97
C TYR A 303 4.06 -23.30 -4.73
N THR A 304 2.98 -23.20 -3.95
CA THR A 304 2.66 -24.20 -2.91
C THR A 304 1.31 -24.87 -3.23
N PRO A 305 1.31 -26.10 -3.79
CA PRO A 305 0.13 -26.75 -4.37
C PRO A 305 -1.08 -26.88 -3.44
N THR A 306 -0.84 -27.23 -2.17
CA THR A 306 -1.90 -27.63 -1.24
C THR A 306 -2.89 -26.51 -0.90
N LEU A 307 -2.57 -25.25 -1.21
CA LEU A 307 -3.31 -24.09 -0.73
C LEU A 307 -4.08 -23.34 -1.80
N GLN A 308 -3.56 -23.28 -3.02
CA GLN A 308 -4.37 -22.79 -4.14
C GLN A 308 -5.53 -23.75 -4.38
N GLU A 309 -5.31 -25.05 -4.18
CA GLU A 309 -6.37 -26.06 -4.15
C GLU A 309 -7.39 -25.79 -3.04
N LEU A 310 -6.95 -25.58 -1.79
CA LEU A 310 -7.88 -25.29 -0.68
C LEU A 310 -8.62 -23.95 -0.83
N ALA A 311 -7.98 -22.90 -1.36
CA ALA A 311 -8.60 -21.58 -1.58
C ALA A 311 -9.59 -21.60 -2.75
N PHE A 312 -9.28 -22.34 -3.82
CA PHE A 312 -10.17 -22.58 -4.94
C PHE A 312 -11.39 -23.39 -4.50
N LEU A 313 -11.19 -24.47 -3.73
CA LEU A 313 -12.25 -25.33 -3.20
C LEU A 313 -13.10 -24.66 -2.12
N ALA A 314 -12.55 -23.69 -1.38
CA ALA A 314 -13.28 -22.93 -0.36
C ALA A 314 -14.12 -21.77 -0.93
N ASN A 315 -14.03 -21.48 -2.24
CA ASN A 315 -14.83 -20.44 -2.88
C ASN A 315 -16.21 -21.01 -3.31
N PRO A 316 -17.31 -20.62 -2.66
CA PRO A 316 -18.64 -21.18 -2.94
C PRO A 316 -19.21 -20.83 -4.32
N TRP A 317 -18.52 -19.95 -5.07
CA TRP A 317 -18.94 -19.50 -6.40
C TRP A 317 -18.20 -20.21 -7.55
N ILE A 318 -17.25 -21.10 -7.25
CA ILE A 318 -16.46 -21.81 -8.26
C ILE A 318 -16.96 -23.27 -8.31
N PRO A 319 -17.51 -23.74 -9.44
CA PRO A 319 -17.93 -25.12 -9.57
C PRO A 319 -16.72 -26.06 -9.49
N PRO A 320 -16.85 -27.24 -8.85
CA PRO A 320 -15.78 -28.22 -8.83
C PRO A 320 -15.40 -28.61 -10.27
N SER A 321 -14.12 -28.44 -10.61
CA SER A 321 -13.57 -28.77 -11.93
C SER A 321 -12.66 -29.99 -11.80
N SER A 322 -12.70 -30.87 -12.81
CA SER A 322 -11.78 -32.00 -12.97
C SER A 322 -10.50 -31.64 -13.74
N GLU A 323 -10.37 -30.39 -14.18
CA GLU A 323 -9.18 -29.91 -14.88
C GLU A 323 -8.03 -29.65 -13.88
N PRO A 324 -6.78 -29.98 -14.25
CA PRO A 324 -5.63 -29.72 -13.39
C PRO A 324 -5.51 -28.21 -13.13
N MET A 325 -5.29 -27.86 -11.86
CA MET A 325 -5.19 -26.48 -11.43
C MET A 325 -3.95 -25.83 -12.05
N ASN A 326 -4.13 -24.64 -12.65
CA ASN A 326 -3.00 -23.89 -13.21
C ASN A 326 -2.03 -23.47 -12.10
N ILE A 327 -0.72 -23.61 -12.37
CA ILE A 327 0.37 -23.26 -11.45
C ILE A 327 0.35 -21.76 -11.11
N ILE A 328 -0.08 -20.91 -12.06
CA ILE A 328 -0.33 -19.49 -11.82
C ILE A 328 -1.76 -19.29 -11.30
N SER A 329 -1.90 -18.66 -10.13
CA SER A 329 -3.22 -18.45 -9.54
C SER A 329 -4.02 -17.39 -10.29
N THR A 330 -5.35 -17.39 -10.10
CA THR A 330 -6.19 -16.27 -10.57
C THR A 330 -5.79 -14.94 -9.94
N ALA A 331 -5.25 -14.96 -8.72
CA ALA A 331 -4.74 -13.77 -8.05
C ALA A 331 -3.45 -13.24 -8.71
N ASP A 332 -2.58 -14.14 -9.17
CA ASP A 332 -1.33 -13.81 -9.86
C ASP A 332 -1.60 -13.26 -11.27
N ILE A 333 -2.55 -13.85 -11.99
CA ILE A 333 -3.03 -13.31 -13.29
C ILE A 333 -3.64 -11.92 -13.08
N SER A 334 -4.53 -11.79 -12.09
CA SER A 334 -5.16 -10.50 -11.77
C SER A 334 -4.12 -9.45 -11.33
N ALA A 335 -3.07 -9.87 -10.61
CA ALA A 335 -1.97 -9.00 -10.21
C ALA A 335 -1.11 -8.59 -11.42
N SER A 336 -0.75 -9.53 -12.29
CA SER A 336 -0.01 -9.26 -13.53
C SER A 336 -0.72 -8.22 -14.40
N GLU A 337 -2.03 -8.39 -14.61
CA GLU A 337 -2.85 -7.45 -15.39
C GLU A 337 -2.99 -6.10 -14.69
N ARG A 338 -3.27 -6.10 -13.38
CA ARG A 338 -3.51 -4.88 -12.61
C ARG A 338 -2.25 -4.05 -12.42
N PHE A 339 -1.09 -4.70 -12.26
CA PHE A 339 0.19 -4.04 -11.98
C PHE A 339 1.14 -3.99 -13.19
N ASP A 340 0.64 -4.34 -14.38
CA ASP A 340 1.41 -4.38 -15.64
C ASP A 340 2.82 -4.96 -15.46
N LEU A 341 2.87 -6.11 -14.79
CA LEU A 341 4.11 -6.80 -14.42
C LEU A 341 4.05 -8.24 -14.90
N THR A 342 5.23 -8.85 -15.02
CA THR A 342 5.33 -10.29 -15.23
C THR A 342 5.22 -10.99 -13.89
N VAL A 343 4.23 -11.85 -13.66
CA VAL A 343 4.31 -12.85 -12.59
C VAL A 343 4.84 -14.15 -13.20
N SER A 344 5.87 -14.71 -12.57
CA SER A 344 6.44 -16.01 -12.88
C SER A 344 6.42 -16.87 -11.62
N VAL A 345 5.90 -18.08 -11.75
CA VAL A 345 5.74 -19.04 -10.67
C VAL A 345 6.61 -20.27 -10.96
N ILE A 346 7.35 -20.73 -9.96
CA ILE A 346 8.26 -21.87 -10.08
C ILE A 346 7.88 -22.94 -9.06
N GLU A 347 7.62 -24.16 -9.52
CA GLU A 347 7.34 -25.30 -8.66
C GLU A 347 8.61 -25.93 -8.11
N ALA A 348 8.45 -26.74 -7.07
CA ALA A 348 9.54 -27.47 -6.41
C ALA A 348 10.23 -28.47 -7.36
N ASP A 349 9.52 -29.00 -8.36
CA ASP A 349 10.03 -29.91 -9.38
C ASP A 349 10.66 -29.17 -10.58
N GLY A 350 10.71 -27.83 -10.53
CA GLY A 350 11.28 -26.98 -11.57
C GLY A 350 10.32 -26.62 -12.70
N ARG A 351 9.03 -26.98 -12.63
CA ARG A 351 8.05 -26.45 -13.59
C ARG A 351 7.91 -24.95 -13.46
N VAL A 352 7.82 -24.27 -14.60
CA VAL A 352 7.65 -22.83 -14.69
C VAL A 352 6.30 -22.50 -15.31
N GLU A 353 5.61 -21.55 -14.71
CA GLU A 353 4.51 -20.84 -15.36
C GLU A 353 4.76 -19.33 -15.32
N SER A 354 4.39 -18.61 -16.36
CA SER A 354 4.55 -17.16 -16.39
C SER A 354 3.44 -16.51 -17.19
N SER A 355 2.96 -15.38 -16.67
CA SER A 355 2.10 -14.43 -17.40
C SER A 355 2.70 -13.97 -18.74
N ASN A 356 4.00 -14.15 -18.96
CA ASN A 356 4.68 -13.87 -20.23
C ASN A 356 5.27 -15.15 -20.86
N LYS A 357 4.74 -15.54 -22.03
CA LYS A 357 5.16 -16.76 -22.76
C LYS A 357 6.65 -16.79 -23.14
N LYS A 358 7.24 -15.63 -23.45
CA LYS A 358 8.68 -15.57 -23.77
C LYS A 358 9.50 -15.82 -22.51
N ARG A 359 9.10 -15.17 -21.42
CA ARG A 359 9.77 -15.30 -20.13
C ARG A 359 9.70 -16.71 -19.56
N LYS A 360 8.56 -17.38 -19.72
CA LYS A 360 8.41 -18.81 -19.40
C LYS A 360 9.53 -19.66 -20.00
N LYS A 361 9.76 -19.54 -21.31
CA LYS A 361 10.81 -20.31 -22.01
C LYS A 361 12.22 -19.99 -21.53
N GLU A 362 12.50 -18.72 -21.26
CA GLU A 362 13.81 -18.31 -20.74
C GLU A 362 14.09 -18.94 -19.36
N LEU A 363 13.09 -18.92 -18.47
CA LEU A 363 13.19 -19.54 -17.16
C LEU A 363 13.26 -21.08 -17.25
N GLU A 364 12.50 -21.71 -18.15
CA GLU A 364 12.55 -23.17 -18.40
C GLU A 364 13.96 -23.63 -18.78
N VAL A 365 14.68 -22.85 -19.62
CA VAL A 365 16.08 -23.16 -19.99
C VAL A 365 16.99 -23.07 -18.76
N ILE A 366 16.90 -21.99 -17.98
CA ILE A 366 17.74 -21.80 -16.79
C ILE A 366 17.50 -22.92 -15.77
N ILE A 367 16.24 -23.32 -15.57
CA ILE A 367 15.92 -24.40 -14.62
C ILE A 367 16.35 -25.77 -15.15
N SER A 368 16.23 -26.03 -16.44
CA SER A 368 16.71 -27.29 -17.03
C SER A 368 18.21 -27.46 -16.82
N GLU A 369 19.01 -26.40 -17.05
CA GLU A 369 20.44 -26.39 -16.75
C GLU A 369 20.75 -26.62 -15.26
N LEU A 370 19.93 -26.07 -14.35
CA LEU A 370 20.09 -26.29 -12.92
C LEU A 370 19.82 -27.75 -12.51
N ILE A 371 18.79 -28.37 -13.08
CA ILE A 371 18.44 -29.77 -12.78
C ILE A 371 19.51 -30.72 -13.31
N GLU A 372 20.04 -30.47 -14.52
CA GLU A 372 21.13 -31.26 -15.11
C GLU A 372 22.41 -31.21 -14.26
N ASP A 373 22.79 -30.03 -13.78
CA ASP A 373 23.98 -29.86 -12.93
C ASP A 373 23.84 -30.55 -11.56
N VAL A 374 22.64 -30.56 -10.98
CA VAL A 374 22.36 -31.28 -9.71
C VAL A 374 22.41 -32.80 -9.92
N GLN A 375 21.91 -33.31 -11.05
CA GLN A 375 22.00 -34.74 -11.38
C GLN A 375 23.44 -35.21 -11.63
N LEU A 376 24.27 -34.36 -12.24
CA LEU A 376 25.69 -34.64 -12.46
C LEU A 376 26.52 -34.56 -11.17
N ALA A 377 26.14 -33.73 -10.19
CA ALA A 377 26.82 -33.63 -8.91
C ALA A 377 26.53 -34.79 -7.92
N HIS A 378 25.48 -35.58 -8.20
CA HIS A 378 25.08 -36.74 -7.40
C HIS A 378 25.49 -38.10 -8.03
N GLN A 379 26.20 -38.07 -9.17
CA GLN A 379 26.93 -39.20 -9.74
C GLN A 379 28.40 -39.12 -9.31
#